data_AF-A0AAU7L345-F1
#
_entry.id   AF-A0AAU7L345-F1
#
_cell.length_a   1.000
_cell.length_b   1.000
_cell.length_c   1.000
_cell.angle_alpha   90.00
_cell.angle_beta   90.00
_cell.angle_gamma   90.00
#
_symmetry.space_group_name_H-M   'P 1'
#
loop_
_entity.id
_entity.type
_entity.pdbx_description
1 polymer ?
#
loop_
_entity_poly.entity_id
_entity_poly.type
_entity_poly.pdbx_seq_one_letter_code
_entity_poly.pdbx_strand_id
1 'polypeptide(L)' 'MIIAEGNFKRWFRGLLMCVGVALTLLGLKFNVYVLALVGVVIGAVGMYAAKASMLGIKPFADRPKVQSRYGDDNSDTP' A
#
# COMPACT_ATOMS: atom_id res chain seq x y z
N MET A 1 9.04 6.13 -11.32
CA MET A 1 9.23 4.87 -10.55
C MET A 1 8.05 4.69 -9.60
N ILE A 2 7.30 3.58 -9.75
CA ILE A 2 5.99 3.36 -9.09
C ILE A 2 6.16 2.90 -7.62
N ILE A 3 7.36 2.38 -7.33
CA ILE A 3 7.81 1.92 -6.02
C ILE A 3 8.67 3.03 -5.42
N ALA A 4 8.36 3.45 -4.20
CA ALA A 4 9.13 4.42 -3.45
C ALA A 4 9.19 3.97 -1.98
N GLU A 5 10.36 3.99 -1.37
CA GLU A 5 10.52 3.70 0.07
C GLU A 5 10.12 2.28 0.48
N GLY A 6 10.26 1.33 -0.44
CA GLY A 6 10.00 -0.09 -0.20
C GLY A 6 8.53 -0.52 -0.22
N ASN A 7 7.64 0.36 -0.70
CA ASN A 7 6.24 0.03 -0.97
C ASN A 7 5.74 0.89 -2.16
N PHE A 8 4.53 0.63 -2.67
CA PHE A 8 3.87 1.53 -3.61
C PHE A 8 3.74 2.93 -3.00
N LYS A 9 4.04 3.96 -3.79
CA LYS A 9 3.92 5.36 -3.35
C LYS A 9 2.50 5.60 -2.80
N ARG A 10 2.34 6.35 -1.70
CA ARG A 10 1.03 6.61 -1.07
C ARG A 10 -0.01 7.14 -2.07
N TRP A 11 0.43 7.98 -3.00
CA TRP A 11 -0.35 8.46 -4.14
C TRP A 11 -0.82 7.36 -5.09
N PHE A 12 0.02 6.37 -5.39
CA PHE A 12 -0.32 5.26 -6.28
C PHE A 12 -1.37 4.32 -5.66
N ARG A 13 -1.33 4.12 -4.33
CA ARG A 13 -2.36 3.32 -3.63
C ARG A 13 -3.73 3.99 -3.65
N GLY A 14 -3.76 5.30 -3.40
CA GLY A 14 -4.98 6.09 -3.55
C GLY A 14 -5.51 6.04 -4.98
N LEU A 15 -4.61 6.12 -5.97
CA LEU A 15 -4.97 6.07 -7.38
C LEU A 15 -5.57 4.72 -7.78
N LEU A 16 -4.99 3.59 -7.36
CA LEU A 16 -5.59 2.25 -7.59
C LEU A 16 -6.98 2.13 -6.98
N MET A 17 -7.18 2.66 -5.76
CA MET A 17 -8.46 2.61 -5.08
C MET A 17 -9.51 3.46 -5.83
N CYS A 18 -9.15 4.69 -6.22
CA CYS A 18 -10.02 5.57 -7.00
C CYS A 18 -10.36 4.97 -8.37
N VAL A 19 -9.37 4.44 -9.09
CA VAL A 19 -9.57 3.84 -10.41
C VAL A 19 -10.42 2.56 -10.31
N GLY A 20 -10.17 1.71 -9.32
CA GLY A 20 -10.96 0.50 -9.09
C GLY A 20 -12.44 0.80 -8.83
N VAL A 21 -12.73 1.78 -7.97
CA VAL A 21 -14.11 2.22 -7.69
C VAL A 21 -14.76 2.82 -8.94
N ALA A 22 -14.04 3.70 -9.66
CA ALA A 22 -14.54 4.31 -10.88
C ALA A 22 -14.90 3.25 -11.95
N LEU A 23 -14.02 2.28 -12.20
CA LEU A 23 -14.25 1.19 -13.14
C LEU A 23 -15.40 0.27 -12.69
N THR A 24 -15.54 0.03 -11.38
CA THR A 24 -16.65 -0.76 -10.84
C THR A 24 -17.99 -0.08 -11.11
N LEU A 25 -18.08 1.22 -10.81
CA LEU A 25 -19.29 2.02 -11.06
C LEU A 25 -19.60 2.15 -12.55
N LEU A 26 -18.58 2.34 -13.39
CA LEU A 26 -18.75 2.38 -14.84
C LEU A 26 -19.24 1.04 -15.40
N GLY A 27 -18.61 -0.06 -14.97
CA GLY A 27 -18.99 -1.41 -15.40
C GLY A 27 -20.42 -1.75 -15.02
N LEU A 28 -20.86 -1.37 -13.82
CA LEU A 28 -22.24 -1.56 -13.38
C LEU A 28 -23.21 -0.69 -14.18
N LYS A 29 -22.86 0.57 -14.45
CA LYS A 29 -23.68 1.51 -15.22
C LYS A 29 -23.91 1.08 -16.66
N PHE A 30 -22.93 0.44 -17.30
CA PHE A 30 -23.03 -0.06 -18.67
C PHE A 30 -23.43 -1.55 -18.76
N ASN A 31 -23.79 -2.20 -17.64
CA ASN A 31 -24.05 -3.65 -17.54
C ASN A 31 -22.90 -4.53 -18.07
N VAL A 32 -21.67 -4.01 -18.05
CA VAL A 32 -20.46 -4.75 -18.42
C VAL A 32 -19.88 -5.35 -17.14
N TYR A 33 -20.41 -6.50 -16.74
CA TYR A 33 -20.03 -7.16 -15.49
C TYR A 33 -18.55 -7.52 -15.42
N VAL A 34 -17.92 -7.85 -16.55
CA VAL A 34 -16.47 -8.12 -16.63
C VAL A 34 -15.66 -6.89 -16.22
N LEU A 35 -16.07 -5.70 -16.69
CA LEU A 35 -15.40 -4.44 -16.34
C LEU A 35 -15.59 -4.10 -14.86
N ALA A 36 -16.78 -4.38 -14.32
CA ALA A 36 -17.05 -4.20 -12.90
C ALA A 36 -16.17 -5.12 -12.04
N LEU A 37 -16.03 -6.40 -12.44
CA LEU A 37 -15.20 -7.39 -11.76
C LEU A 37 -13.72 -6.99 -11.77
N VAL A 38 -13.21 -6.50 -12.91
CA VAL A 38 -11.86 -5.95 -13.02
C VAL A 38 -11.67 -4.73 -12.09
N GLY A 39 -12.64 -3.83 -12.04
CA GLY A 39 -12.63 -2.68 -11.13
C GLY A 39 -12.53 -3.10 -9.66
N VAL A 40 -13.29 -4.13 -9.26
CA VAL A 40 -13.26 -4.68 -7.90
C VAL A 40 -11.89 -5.26 -7.57
N VAL A 41 -11.30 -6.04 -8.47
CA VAL A 41 -9.96 -6.64 -8.27
C VAL A 41 -8.91 -5.54 -8.11
N ILE A 42 -8.91 -4.54 -8.98
CA ILE A 42 -7.95 -3.41 -8.93
C ILE A 42 -8.12 -2.62 -7.62
N GLY A 43 -9.36 -2.33 -7.24
CA GLY A 43 -9.68 -1.61 -6.00
C GLY A 43 -9.24 -2.38 -4.76
N ALA A 44 -9.47 -3.70 -4.74
CA ALA A 44 -9.01 -4.58 -3.67
C ALA A 44 -7.48 -4.56 -3.54
N VAL A 45 -6.74 -4.68 -4.64
CA VAL A 45 -5.27 -4.60 -4.63
C VAL A 45 -4.78 -3.25 -4.06
N GLY A 46 -5.42 -2.14 -4.46
CA GLY A 46 -5.13 -0.82 -3.90
C GLY A 46 -5.37 -0.74 -2.39
N MET A 47 -6.48 -1.31 -1.92
CA MET A 47 -6.86 -1.34 -0.51
C MET A 47 -5.92 -2.22 0.33
N TYR A 48 -5.55 -3.40 -0.16
CA TYR A 48 -4.58 -4.28 0.48
C TYR A 48 -3.19 -3.64 0.53
N ALA A 49 -2.74 -2.97 -0.55
CA ALA A 49 -1.50 -2.21 -0.52
C ALA A 49 -1.55 -1.08 0.52
N ALA A 50 -2.69 -0.40 0.65
CA ALA A 50 -2.87 0.66 1.65
C ALA A 50 -2.80 0.11 3.08
N LYS A 51 -3.48 -1.02 3.34
CA LYS A 51 -3.42 -1.72 4.63
C LYS A 51 -2.03 -2.23 4.97
N ALA A 52 -1.32 -2.84 4.01
CA ALA A 52 0.05 -3.30 4.21
C ALA A 52 0.96 -2.17 4.71
N SER A 53 0.80 -0.96 4.17
CA SER A 53 1.56 0.19 4.63
C SER A 53 1.14 0.75 5.98
N MET A 54 -0.14 0.67 6.34
CA MET A 54 -0.61 1.05 7.68
C MET A 54 -0.01 0.13 8.74
N LEU A 55 0.17 -1.15 8.39
CA LEU A 55 0.81 -2.16 9.23
C LEU A 55 2.35 -2.13 9.17
N GLY A 56 2.95 -1.13 8.50
CA GLY A 56 4.40 -1.01 8.37
C GLY A 56 5.06 -2.08 7.50
N ILE A 57 4.28 -2.91 6.80
CA ILE A 57 4.78 -3.96 5.91
C ILE A 57 5.33 -3.28 4.64
N LYS A 58 6.64 -3.44 4.41
CA LYS A 58 7.36 -2.93 3.23
C LYS A 58 7.85 -4.10 2.38
N PRO A 59 7.02 -4.62 1.45
CA PRO A 59 7.34 -5.82 0.69
C PRO A 59 8.46 -5.61 -0.35
N PHE A 60 8.77 -4.36 -0.71
CA PHE A 60 9.81 -4.02 -1.70
C PHE A 60 10.94 -3.19 -1.09
N ALA A 61 11.04 -3.11 0.24
CA ALA A 61 12.19 -2.48 0.86
C ALA A 61 13.40 -3.40 0.65
N ASP A 62 14.50 -2.83 0.14
CA ASP A 62 15.81 -3.43 0.34
C ASP A 62 15.98 -3.70 1.84
N ARG A 63 16.50 -4.88 2.15
CA ARG A 63 16.71 -5.50 3.47
C ARG A 63 16.95 -4.50 4.62
N PRO A 64 16.53 -4.82 5.86
CA PRO A 64 16.46 -3.85 6.94
C PRO A 64 17.81 -3.17 7.18
N LYS A 65 17.82 -1.84 7.29
CA LYS A 65 18.75 -1.19 8.22
C LYS A 65 18.42 -1.79 9.58
N VAL A 66 19.28 -2.69 10.05
CA VAL A 66 19.31 -3.14 11.45
C VAL A 66 19.38 -1.86 12.27
N GLN A 67 18.23 -1.43 12.78
CA GLN A 67 18.18 -0.33 13.73
C GLN A 67 18.74 -0.95 15.01
N SER A 68 20.04 -0.77 15.23
CA SER A 68 20.65 -1.03 16.52
C SER A 68 19.92 -0.18 17.54
N ARG A 69 18.93 -0.79 18.18
CA ARG A 69 18.30 -0.30 19.39
C ARG A 69 18.50 -1.39 20.43
N TYR A 70 19.76 -1.59 20.81
CA TYR A 70 20.09 -2.13 22.12
C TYR A 70 20.64 -0.95 22.93
N GLY A 71 19.95 -0.62 24.01
CA GLY A 71 20.10 0.62 24.74
C GLY A 71 21.50 0.80 25.32
N ASP A 72 22.09 1.95 25.04
CA ASP A 72 23.07 2.60 25.89
C ASP A 72 22.28 3.38 26.96
N ASP A 73 21.71 2.64 27.91
CA ASP A 73 21.18 3.19 29.15
C ASP A 73 21.99 2.53 30.27
N ASN A 74 23.03 3.24 30.72
CA ASN A 74 23.24 3.53 32.14
C ASN A 74 24.29 4.64 32.26
N SER A 75 23.75 5.86 32.29
CA SER A 75 24.05 6.94 33.23
C SER A 75 25.41 6.92 33.93
N ASP A 76 26.13 8.02 33.71
CA ASP A 76 27.07 8.61 34.66
C ASP A 76 26.56 8.64 36.11
N THR A 77 27.54 8.60 37.02
CA THR A 77 27.62 9.08 38.41
C THR A 77 27.61 8.02 39.53
N PRO A 78 28.40 8.20 40.60
CA PRO A 78 29.72 8.83 40.78
C PRO A 78 30.83 7.84 41.21
#